data_AF-A0A662G692-F1
#
_entry.id   AF-A0A662G692-F1
#
_cell.length_a   1.000
_cell.length_b   1.000
_cell.length_c   1.000
_cell.angle_alpha   90.00
_cell.angle_beta   90.00
_cell.angle_gamma   90.00
#
_symmetry.space_group_name_H-M   'P 1'
#
loop_
_entity.id
_entity.type
_entity.pdbx_description
1 polymer ?
#
loop_
_entity_poly.entity_id
_entity_poly.type
_entity_poly.pdbx_seq_one_letter_code
_entity_poly.pdbx_strand_id
1 'polypeptide(L)'
;MEKHLEEIFEVLSHGIRRKIIRLIGENRGITYSEILGRLNIDTGTLNYHLSKMKNFIVKNDGRYFLNPNGLTAYRILKYVEDIEGKPVMVEKNREFSKTISDFINSFLYIYMSPIRAFSEVRVKPKTYTFISILFSSIFLLLSIYLYNFFTAFLTYLI
;
A
#
# COMPACT_ATOMS: atom_id res chain seq x y z
N MET A 1 11.99 -16.12 9.31
CA MET A 1 11.87 -14.87 8.53
C MET A 1 10.77 -13.98 9.08
N GLU A 2 9.55 -14.50 9.29
CA GLU A 2 8.39 -13.73 9.75
C GLU A 2 8.63 -12.95 11.07
N LYS A 3 9.16 -13.61 12.10
CA LYS A 3 9.52 -12.97 13.38
C LYS A 3 10.47 -11.76 13.26
N HIS A 4 11.42 -11.82 12.33
CA HIS A 4 12.40 -10.73 12.13
C HIS A 4 11.74 -9.48 11.55
N LEU A 5 10.78 -9.69 10.65
CA LEU A 5 9.99 -8.63 10.04
C LEU A 5 9.03 -7.99 11.05
N GLU A 6 8.40 -8.80 11.90
CA GLU A 6 7.55 -8.32 13.00
C GLU A 6 8.31 -7.39 13.95
N GLU A 7 9.53 -7.77 14.37
CA GLU A 7 10.36 -6.93 15.25
C GLU A 7 10.69 -5.57 14.58
N ILE A 8 10.99 -5.56 13.28
CA ILE A 8 11.26 -4.32 12.52
C ILE A 8 10.03 -3.41 12.54
N PHE A 9 8.85 -3.94 12.22
CA PHE A 9 7.62 -3.15 12.21
C PHE A 9 7.21 -2.69 13.60
N GLU A 10 7.40 -3.53 14.62
CA GLU A 10 7.14 -3.16 16.00
C GLU A 10 8.00 -1.95 16.40
N VAL A 11 9.31 -1.97 16.12
CA VAL A 11 10.19 -0.84 16.43
C VAL A 11 9.81 0.42 15.64
N LEU A 12 9.50 0.29 14.35
CA LEU A 12 9.14 1.43 13.50
C LEU A 12 7.74 1.99 13.79
N SER A 13 6.86 1.26 14.49
CA SER A 13 5.51 1.72 14.84
C SER A 13 5.49 3.00 15.70
N HIS A 14 6.55 3.26 16.48
CA HIS A 14 6.57 4.38 17.43
C HIS A 14 7.39 5.57 16.92
N GLY A 15 6.81 6.77 16.98
CA GLY A 15 7.43 8.00 16.46
C GLY A 15 8.80 8.30 17.06
N ILE A 16 8.96 8.20 18.39
CA ILE A 16 10.26 8.44 19.05
C ILE A 16 11.32 7.43 18.60
N ARG A 17 10.97 6.15 18.48
CA ARG A 17 11.90 5.10 18.01
C ARG A 17 12.37 5.36 16.57
N ARG A 18 11.47 5.80 15.69
CA ARG A 18 11.84 6.23 14.32
C ARG A 18 12.84 7.39 14.35
N LYS A 19 12.59 8.41 15.17
CA LYS A 19 13.52 9.54 15.31
C LYS A 19 14.89 9.10 15.86
N ILE A 20 14.93 8.19 16.83
CA ILE A 20 16.19 7.62 17.35
C ILE A 20 16.93 6.86 16.25
N ILE A 21 16.26 5.97 15.51
CA ILE A 21 16.87 5.23 14.39
C ILE A 21 17.43 6.18 13.35
N ARG A 22 16.67 7.21 12.98
CA ARG A 22 17.11 8.22 12.02
C ARG A 22 18.35 8.96 12.51
N LEU A 23 18.35 9.46 13.75
CA LEU A 23 19.50 10.14 14.34
C LEU A 23 20.74 9.23 14.38
N ILE A 24 20.60 7.97 14.79
CA ILE A 24 21.75 7.06 14.82
C ILE A 24 22.21 6.74 13.39
N GLY A 25 21.31 6.54 12.43
CA GLY A 25 21.64 6.19 11.05
C GLY A 25 22.26 7.33 10.22
N GLU A 26 21.95 8.58 10.57
CA GLU A 26 22.51 9.78 9.92
C GLU A 26 23.90 10.18 10.47
N ASN A 27 24.29 9.65 11.64
CA ASN A 27 25.53 10.02 12.31
C ASN A 27 26.46 8.80 12.43
N ARG A 28 27.78 9.00 12.36
CA ARG A 28 28.77 7.92 12.58
C ARG A 28 29.00 7.65 14.08
N GLY A 29 27.92 7.40 14.81
CA GLY A 29 27.94 7.18 16.27
C GLY A 29 27.52 8.42 17.05
N ILE A 30 26.43 8.30 17.80
CA ILE A 30 25.81 9.40 18.56
C ILE A 30 25.79 9.09 20.06
N THR A 31 26.05 10.07 20.90
CA THR A 31 26.05 9.91 22.36
C THR A 31 24.63 9.99 22.94
N TYR A 32 24.46 9.48 24.16
CA TYR A 32 23.18 9.55 24.87
C TYR A 32 22.67 10.99 25.05
N SER A 33 23.56 11.92 25.43
CA SER A 33 23.23 13.34 25.63
C SER A 33 22.86 14.04 24.34
N GLU A 34 23.49 13.69 23.22
CA GLU A 34 23.10 14.21 21.89
C GLU A 34 21.70 13.75 21.49
N ILE A 35 21.34 12.49 21.78
CA ILE A 35 19.97 11.99 21.50
C ILE A 35 18.95 12.75 22.36
N LEU A 36 19.21 12.91 23.67
CA LEU A 36 18.34 13.69 24.55
C LEU A 36 18.14 15.11 24.04
N GLY A 37 19.24 15.82 23.74
CA GLY A 37 19.19 17.21 23.31
C GLY A 37 18.47 17.38 21.97
N ARG A 38 18.71 16.51 21.00
CA ARG A 38 18.07 16.61 19.67
C ARG A 38 16.59 16.22 19.69
N LEU A 39 16.19 15.29 20.55
CA LEU A 39 14.79 14.86 20.65
C LEU A 39 13.98 15.64 21.68
N ASN A 40 14.63 16.41 22.55
CA ASN A 40 14.03 17.15 23.65
C ASN A 40 13.11 16.27 24.52
N ILE A 41 13.64 15.14 24.97
CA ILE A 41 12.95 14.16 25.84
C ILE A 41 13.73 13.96 27.14
N ASP A 42 13.09 13.42 28.17
CA ASP A 42 13.74 13.09 29.44
C ASP A 42 14.51 11.75 29.39
N THR A 43 15.35 11.55 30.41
CA THR A 43 16.20 10.37 30.57
C THR A 43 15.40 9.07 30.69
N GLY A 44 14.28 9.08 31.41
CA GLY A 44 13.41 7.93 31.60
C GLY A 44 12.78 7.49 30.28
N THR A 45 12.26 8.44 29.52
CA THR A 45 11.70 8.21 28.18
C THR A 45 12.73 7.64 27.22
N LEU A 46 13.95 8.22 27.17
CA LEU A 46 15.00 7.69 26.30
C LEU A 46 15.42 6.28 26.72
N ASN A 47 15.60 6.01 28.02
CA ASN A 47 15.95 4.68 28.52
C ASN A 47 14.89 3.63 28.15
N TYR A 48 13.61 3.99 28.31
CA TYR A 48 12.50 3.13 27.91
C TYR A 48 12.61 2.76 26.42
N HIS A 49 12.77 3.73 25.53
CA HIS A 49 12.86 3.45 24.10
C HIS A 49 14.11 2.67 23.71
N LEU A 50 15.28 3.00 24.25
CA LEU A 50 16.52 2.25 23.99
C LEU A 50 16.40 0.80 24.45
N SER A 51 15.74 0.53 25.59
CA SER A 51 15.51 -0.84 26.07
C SER A 51 14.67 -1.67 25.08
N LYS A 52 13.66 -1.05 24.47
CA LYS A 52 12.79 -1.67 23.45
C LYS A 52 13.47 -1.81 22.09
N MET A 53 14.58 -1.11 21.88
CA MET A 53 15.34 -1.12 20.62
C MET A 53 16.64 -1.92 20.71
N LYS A 54 16.89 -2.65 21.81
CA LYS A 54 18.15 -3.37 22.05
C LYS A 54 18.59 -4.29 20.91
N ASN A 55 17.65 -4.86 20.14
CA ASN A 55 17.94 -5.73 18.99
C ASN A 55 18.31 -4.97 17.71
N PHE A 56 18.28 -3.64 17.73
CA PHE A 56 18.49 -2.75 16.57
C PHE A 56 19.71 -1.83 16.74
N ILE A 57 20.18 -1.67 17.96
CA ILE A 57 21.26 -0.75 18.31
C ILE A 57 22.38 -1.47 19.04
N VAL A 58 23.59 -0.96 18.90
CA VAL A 58 24.78 -1.39 19.65
C VAL A 58 25.37 -0.15 20.31
N LYS A 59 25.80 -0.29 21.57
CA LYS A 59 26.51 0.76 22.30
C LYS A 59 27.99 0.39 22.34
N ASN A 60 28.87 1.30 21.88
CA ASN A 60 30.31 1.17 21.93
C ASN A 60 30.94 2.51 22.34
N ASP A 61 31.84 2.51 23.32
CA ASP A 61 32.48 3.72 23.88
C ASP A 61 31.51 4.88 24.14
N GLY A 62 30.37 4.56 24.77
CA GLY A 62 29.35 5.56 25.11
C GLY A 62 28.53 6.09 23.92
N ARG A 63 28.82 5.64 22.70
CA ARG A 63 28.12 6.00 21.46
C ARG A 63 27.20 4.88 21.00
N TYR A 64 26.10 5.24 20.39
CA TYR A 64 25.11 4.34 19.81
C TYR A 64 25.30 4.23 18.31
N PHE A 65 25.18 3.01 17.81
CA PHE A 65 25.28 2.63 16.40
C PHE A 65 24.11 1.72 16.03
N LEU A 66 23.73 1.70 14.75
CA LEU A 66 22.78 0.72 14.24
C LEU A 66 23.51 -0.61 13.98
N ASN A 67 22.89 -1.72 14.34
CA ASN A 67 23.32 -3.05 13.90
C ASN A 67 22.66 -3.40 12.54
N PRO A 68 22.85 -4.60 11.98
CA PRO A 68 22.22 -4.97 10.70
C PRO A 68 20.68 -4.82 10.67
N ASN A 69 20.00 -5.12 11.78
CA ASN A 69 18.54 -4.96 11.89
C ASN A 69 18.15 -3.48 11.95
N GLY A 70 18.88 -2.69 12.74
CA GLY A 70 18.74 -1.24 12.81
C GLY A 70 18.95 -0.58 11.45
N LEU A 71 19.94 -1.03 10.68
CA LEU A 71 20.24 -0.52 9.35
C LEU A 71 19.12 -0.85 8.35
N THR A 72 18.53 -2.04 8.46
CA THR A 72 17.35 -2.43 7.68
C THR A 72 16.15 -1.53 7.99
N ALA A 73 15.86 -1.33 9.28
CA ALA A 73 14.80 -0.44 9.74
C ALA A 73 15.02 1.01 9.28
N TYR A 74 16.27 1.49 9.32
CA TYR A 74 16.64 2.82 8.82
C TYR A 74 16.41 2.96 7.31
N ARG A 75 16.79 1.96 6.50
CA ARG A 75 16.57 1.97 5.05
C ARG A 75 15.08 2.01 4.70
N ILE A 76 14.26 1.21 5.39
CA ILE A 76 12.79 1.23 5.21
C ILE A 76 12.24 2.62 5.55
N LEU A 77 12.67 3.20 6.68
CA LEU A 77 12.26 4.53 7.11
C LEU A 77 12.58 5.59 6.05
N LYS A 78 13.83 5.63 5.56
CA LYS A 78 14.26 6.57 4.51
C LYS A 78 13.50 6.38 3.21
N TYR A 79 13.28 5.14 2.80
CA TYR A 79 12.53 4.83 1.58
C TYR A 79 11.10 5.37 1.63
N VAL A 80 10.41 5.21 2.76
CA VAL A 80 9.05 5.74 2.94
C VAL A 80 9.04 7.27 2.97
N GLU A 81 9.98 7.89 3.70
CA GLU A 81 10.13 9.36 3.74
C GLU A 81 10.41 9.93 2.33
N ASP A 82 11.22 9.26 1.52
CA ASP A 82 11.54 9.67 0.14
C ASP A 82 10.36 9.53 -0.82
N ILE A 83 9.42 8.60 -0.56
CA ILE A 83 8.16 8.47 -1.32
C ILE A 83 7.21 9.60 -0.94
N GLU A 84 7.05 9.89 0.35
CA GLU A 84 6.18 10.96 0.83
C GLU A 84 6.67 12.36 0.38
N GLY A 85 7.98 12.55 0.26
CA GLY A 85 8.60 13.82 -0.17
C GLY A 85 8.56 14.10 -1.67
N LYS A 86 8.20 13.12 -2.51
CA LYS A 86 8.02 13.33 -3.95
C LYS A 86 6.54 13.61 -4.20
N PRO A 87 6.15 14.75 -4.82
CA PRO A 87 4.79 14.85 -5.33
C PRO A 87 4.58 13.66 -6.24
N VAL A 88 3.53 12.88 -5.98
CA VAL A 88 3.11 11.83 -6.91
C VAL A 88 2.87 12.54 -8.23
N MET A 89 3.83 12.40 -9.15
CA MET A 89 3.70 12.88 -10.52
C MET A 89 2.66 11.95 -11.15
N VAL A 90 1.39 12.26 -10.96
CA VAL A 90 0.31 11.65 -11.71
C VAL A 90 0.54 12.08 -13.15
N GLU A 91 1.10 11.15 -13.93
CA GLU A 91 1.31 11.29 -15.36
C GLU A 91 -0.07 11.38 -16.03
N LYS A 92 -0.62 12.61 -16.08
CA LYS A 92 -1.99 12.94 -16.46
C LYS A 92 -2.40 12.46 -17.87
N ASN A 93 -1.44 12.00 -18.68
CA ASN A 93 -1.68 11.44 -20.01
C ASN A 93 -1.70 9.89 -20.08
N ARG A 94 -1.42 9.17 -19.00
CA ARG A 94 -1.55 7.69 -18.95
C ARG A 94 -2.82 7.19 -18.26
N GLU A 95 -3.55 8.05 -17.55
CA GLU A 95 -4.75 7.62 -16.81
C GLU A 95 -5.86 7.14 -17.74
N PHE A 96 -6.06 7.75 -18.90
CA PHE A 96 -7.13 7.33 -19.80
C PHE A 96 -6.87 5.95 -20.42
N SER A 97 -5.64 5.68 -20.88
CA SER A 97 -5.29 4.37 -21.46
C SER A 97 -5.20 3.28 -20.40
N LYS A 98 -4.71 3.58 -19.19
CA LYS A 98 -4.68 2.64 -18.07
C LYS A 98 -6.06 2.30 -17.57
N THR A 99 -6.94 3.30 -17.45
CA THR A 99 -8.33 3.07 -17.04
C THR A 99 -9.01 2.14 -18.02
N ILE A 100 -8.88 2.38 -19.33
CA ILE A 100 -9.45 1.50 -20.36
C ILE A 100 -8.83 0.10 -20.32
N SER A 101 -7.51 -0.03 -20.18
CA SER A 101 -6.87 -1.35 -20.09
C SER A 101 -7.29 -2.11 -18.82
N ASP A 102 -7.47 -1.41 -17.70
CA ASP A 102 -7.89 -2.00 -16.43
C ASP A 102 -9.35 -2.45 -16.50
N PHE A 103 -10.21 -1.70 -17.19
CA PHE A 103 -11.58 -2.12 -17.50
C PHE A 103 -11.61 -3.37 -18.38
N ILE A 104 -10.82 -3.40 -19.47
CA ILE A 104 -10.76 -4.55 -20.39
C ILE A 104 -10.20 -5.79 -19.67
N ASN A 105 -9.12 -5.65 -18.91
CA ASN A 105 -8.53 -6.75 -18.15
C ASN A 105 -9.46 -7.26 -17.04
N SER A 106 -10.17 -6.36 -16.36
CA SER A 106 -11.19 -6.74 -15.36
C SER A 106 -12.33 -7.51 -16.02
N PHE A 107 -12.77 -7.07 -17.20
CA PHE A 107 -13.81 -7.77 -17.97
C PHE A 107 -13.35 -9.16 -18.43
N LEU A 108 -12.14 -9.26 -18.98
CA LEU A 108 -11.53 -10.54 -19.38
C LEU A 108 -11.35 -11.48 -18.18
N TYR A 109 -10.93 -10.96 -17.03
CA TYR A 109 -10.78 -11.75 -15.80
C TYR A 109 -12.12 -12.29 -15.29
N ILE A 110 -13.16 -11.47 -15.27
CA ILE A 110 -14.52 -11.88 -14.86
C ILE A 110 -15.05 -12.96 -15.81
N TYR A 111 -14.81 -12.81 -17.11
CA TYR A 111 -15.21 -13.80 -18.13
C TYR A 111 -14.45 -15.12 -17.99
N MET A 112 -13.14 -15.07 -17.74
CA MET A 112 -12.27 -16.25 -17.59
C MET A 112 -12.38 -16.93 -16.23
N SER A 113 -12.84 -16.25 -15.19
CA SER A 113 -12.86 -16.78 -13.81
C SER A 113 -14.07 -16.29 -13.00
N PRO A 114 -15.31 -16.65 -13.40
CA PRO A 114 -16.53 -16.12 -12.80
C PRO A 114 -16.69 -16.46 -11.30
N ILE A 115 -16.22 -17.64 -10.86
CA ILE A 115 -16.34 -18.08 -9.46
C ILE A 115 -15.46 -17.25 -8.51
N ARG A 116 -14.25 -16.87 -8.94
CA ARG A 116 -13.33 -16.05 -8.14
C ARG A 116 -13.78 -14.60 -8.08
N ALA A 117 -14.23 -14.05 -9.20
CA ALA A 117 -14.77 -12.70 -9.26
C ALA A 117 -15.94 -12.51 -8.26
N PHE A 118 -16.81 -13.51 -8.11
CA PHE A 118 -17.92 -13.46 -7.16
C PHE A 118 -17.45 -13.40 -5.69
N SER A 119 -16.30 -13.99 -5.36
CA SER A 119 -15.74 -13.94 -4.00
C SER A 119 -15.16 -12.56 -3.64
N GLU A 120 -14.64 -11.82 -4.62
CA GLU A 120 -14.01 -10.51 -4.45
C GLU A 120 -15.00 -9.33 -4.41
N VAL A 121 -16.27 -9.56 -4.80
CA VAL A 121 -17.34 -8.54 -4.73
C VAL A 121 -17.50 -7.94 -3.33
N ARG A 122 -17.22 -8.73 -2.28
CA ARG A 122 -17.27 -8.22 -0.88
C ARG A 122 -16.19 -7.18 -0.57
N VAL A 123 -15.06 -7.21 -1.27
CA VAL A 123 -13.91 -6.33 -1.01
C VAL A 123 -14.03 -5.01 -1.78
N LYS A 124 -14.60 -5.01 -3.00
CA LYS A 124 -14.71 -3.82 -3.86
C LYS A 124 -16.11 -3.65 -4.49
N PRO A 125 -17.17 -3.41 -3.70
CA PRO A 125 -18.56 -3.45 -4.18
C PRO A 125 -18.90 -2.37 -5.23
N LYS A 126 -18.26 -1.20 -5.18
CA LYS A 126 -18.55 -0.08 -6.11
C LYS A 126 -18.14 -0.39 -7.56
N THR A 127 -17.07 -1.15 -7.77
CA THR A 127 -16.58 -1.45 -9.12
C THR A 127 -17.49 -2.47 -9.82
N TYR A 128 -17.92 -3.50 -9.10
CA TYR A 128 -18.77 -4.55 -9.67
C TYR A 128 -20.22 -4.10 -9.89
N THR A 129 -20.75 -3.20 -9.05
CA THR A 129 -22.10 -2.62 -9.25
C THR A 129 -22.18 -1.78 -10.52
N PHE A 130 -21.14 -1.02 -10.84
CA PHE A 130 -21.10 -0.27 -12.09
C PHE A 130 -21.05 -1.19 -13.33
N ILE A 131 -20.19 -2.21 -13.28
CA ILE A 131 -20.05 -3.19 -14.37
C ILE A 131 -21.35 -3.99 -14.57
N SER A 132 -22.04 -4.40 -13.50
CA SER A 132 -23.30 -5.13 -13.62
C SER A 132 -24.41 -4.28 -14.21
N ILE A 133 -24.51 -3.00 -13.84
CA ILE A 133 -25.48 -2.06 -14.43
C ILE A 133 -25.24 -1.91 -15.93
N LEU A 134 -23.98 -1.75 -16.35
CA LEU A 134 -23.64 -1.67 -17.77
C LEU A 134 -24.00 -2.96 -18.52
N PHE A 135 -23.63 -4.12 -17.98
CA PHE A 135 -23.94 -5.40 -18.60
C PHE A 135 -25.45 -5.63 -18.73
N SER A 136 -26.21 -5.34 -17.66
CA SER A 136 -27.68 -5.43 -17.68
C SER A 136 -28.31 -4.46 -18.69
N SER A 137 -27.76 -3.25 -18.84
CA SER A 137 -28.26 -2.28 -19.82
C SER A 137 -28.02 -2.73 -21.27
N ILE A 138 -26.84 -3.28 -21.57
CA ILE A 138 -26.49 -3.81 -22.89
C ILE A 138 -27.38 -5.01 -23.22
N PHE A 139 -27.58 -5.93 -22.27
CA PHE A 139 -28.42 -7.09 -22.44
C PHE A 139 -29.88 -6.72 -22.75
N LEU A 140 -30.42 -5.70 -22.05
CA LEU A 140 -31.78 -5.22 -22.28
C LEU A 140 -31.94 -4.61 -23.68
N LEU A 141 -30.99 -3.77 -24.13
CA LEU A 141 -31.02 -3.20 -25.48
C LEU A 141 -30.93 -4.27 -26.56
N LEU A 142 -30.05 -5.26 -26.38
CA LEU A 142 -29.92 -6.40 -27.29
C LEU A 142 -31.21 -7.22 -27.35
N SER A 143 -31.84 -7.47 -26.21
CA SER A 143 -33.12 -8.16 -26.13
C SER A 143 -34.22 -7.45 -26.92
N ILE A 144 -34.34 -6.12 -26.80
CA ILE A 144 -35.31 -5.32 -27.55
C ILE A 144 -35.05 -5.40 -29.05
N TYR A 145 -33.78 -5.29 -29.47
CA TYR A 145 -33.41 -5.38 -30.87
C TYR A 145 -33.77 -6.75 -31.47
N LEU A 146 -33.43 -7.83 -30.77
CA LEU A 146 -33.73 -9.19 -31.21
C LEU A 146 -35.24 -9.46 -31.26
N TYR A 147 -36.01 -8.92 -30.31
CA TYR A 147 -37.47 -9.02 -30.32
C TYR A 147 -38.07 -8.37 -31.56
N ASN A 148 -37.68 -7.11 -31.85
CA ASN A 148 -38.16 -6.39 -33.03
C ASN A 148 -37.79 -7.12 -34.33
N PHE A 149 -36.55 -7.60 -34.44
CA PHE A 149 -36.09 -8.39 -35.57
C PHE A 149 -36.93 -9.66 -35.75
N PHE A 150 -37.18 -10.41 -34.66
CA PHE A 150 -37.98 -11.62 -34.70
C PHE A 150 -39.43 -11.35 -35.12
N THR A 151 -40.05 -10.29 -34.60
CA THR A 151 -41.42 -9.92 -35.00
C THR A 151 -41.51 -9.48 -36.47
N ALA A 152 -40.51 -8.75 -36.97
CA ALA A 152 -40.44 -8.36 -38.38
C ALA A 152 -40.21 -9.58 -39.29
N PHE A 153 -39.37 -10.52 -38.87
CA PHE A 153 -39.15 -11.77 -39.58
C PHE A 153 -40.43 -12.63 -39.63
N LEU A 154 -41.15 -12.75 -38.52
CA LEU A 154 -42.38 -13.55 -38.44
C LEU A 154 -43.49 -12.97 -39.34
N THR A 155 -43.64 -11.65 -39.39
CA THR A 155 -44.62 -10.96 -40.25
C THR A 155 -44.29 -11.06 -41.74
N TYR A 156 -43.03 -11.25 -42.11
CA TYR A 156 -42.62 -11.49 -43.50
C TYR A 156 -42.88 -12.95 -43.96
N LEU A 157 -43.02 -13.89 -43.01
CA LEU A 157 -43.14 -15.32 -43.27
C LEU A 157 -44.59 -15.84 -43.32
N ILE A 158 -45.55 -15.05 -42.81
CA ILE A 158 -47.00 -15.33 -42.81
C ILE A 158 -47.65 -14.54 -43.95
#